data_AF-A0A7J7U4E4-F1
#
_entry.id   AF-A0A7J7U4E4-F1
#
_cell.length_a   1.000
_cell.length_b   1.000
_cell.length_c   1.000
_cell.angle_alpha   90.00
_cell.angle_beta   90.00
_cell.angle_gamma   90.00
#
_symmetry.space_group_name_H-M   'P 1'
#
loop_
_entity.id
_entity.type
_entity.pdbx_description
1 polymer ?
#
loop_
_entity_poly.entity_id
_entity_poly.type
_entity_poly.pdbx_seq_one_letter_code
_entity_poly.pdbx_strand_id
1 'polypeptide(L)'
;MPRFAEQVEVAIEALSANVPQPFEENEFIDASRLVYDGVRDIRKAVLMIRTPEELEDDSDFEQEDYDVRSRTSVQTEDDQLIAGQSARAIMAQLPQEEKAKIAEQVEIFHQEKSKLDAEVAKWDDSGNDIIVLAKQMCMIMMEMTDFTRGKGPLKNTSDVINAAKKIAEAGSRMDKLARAVADQCPDSACKQDLLAYLQRIALYCHQLNICSKVKAEVQNLGGELIVSGLDSATSLIQAAKNLMNAVVLTVKASYVASTKYQKVYGTAAVNSPVVSWKMKAPEKKPLVKREKPEEFQTRVRRGSQKKHISPVQALSEFKAMDSF
;
A
#
# COMPACT_ATOMS: atom_id res chain seq x y z
N MET A 1 23.73 33.40 17.02
CA MET A 1 25.12 33.11 16.60
C MET A 1 26.17 33.55 17.63
N PRO A 2 26.21 34.81 18.12
CA PRO A 2 27.27 35.22 19.08
C PRO A 2 27.26 34.38 20.38
N ARG A 3 26.08 34.01 20.89
CA ARG A 3 25.94 33.18 22.09
C ARG A 3 26.51 31.75 21.96
N PHE A 4 26.51 31.15 20.78
CA PHE A 4 27.02 29.78 20.64
C PHE A 4 28.55 29.75 20.70
N ALA A 5 29.20 30.68 20.01
CA ALA A 5 30.65 30.80 20.05
C ALA A 5 31.16 31.06 21.48
N GLU A 6 30.51 31.97 22.20
CA GLU A 6 30.81 32.27 23.61
C GLU A 6 30.65 31.04 24.51
N GLN A 7 29.56 30.29 24.37
CA GLN A 7 29.32 29.08 25.17
C GLN A 7 30.31 27.94 24.83
N VAL A 8 30.77 27.85 23.58
CA VAL A 8 31.84 26.93 23.18
C VAL A 8 33.17 27.31 23.83
N GLU A 9 33.53 28.60 23.86
CA GLU A 9 34.74 29.06 24.53
C GLU A 9 34.69 28.77 26.04
N VAL A 10 33.58 29.07 26.71
CA VAL A 10 33.37 28.78 28.15
C VAL A 10 33.49 27.27 28.43
N ALA A 11 32.86 26.42 27.62
CA ALA A 11 32.94 24.97 27.79
C ALA A 11 34.37 24.45 27.56
N ILE A 12 35.08 24.97 26.54
CA ILE A 12 36.48 24.59 26.28
C ILE A 12 37.37 25.02 27.44
N GLU A 13 37.27 26.24 27.94
CA GLU A 13 38.07 26.72 29.08
C GLU A 13 37.83 25.89 30.35
N ALA A 14 36.57 25.55 30.63
CA ALA A 14 36.19 24.74 31.77
C ALA A 14 36.76 23.31 31.69
N LEU A 15 36.77 22.72 30.51
CA LEU A 15 37.27 21.36 30.26
C LEU A 15 38.80 21.29 30.10
N SER A 16 39.45 22.39 29.70
CA SER A 16 40.91 22.47 29.49
C SER A 16 41.71 22.69 30.77
N ALA A 17 41.03 22.96 31.89
CA ALA A 17 41.67 23.12 33.19
C ALA A 17 42.24 21.79 33.72
N ASN A 18 43.34 21.85 34.47
CA ASN A 18 43.99 20.67 35.10
C ASN A 18 43.04 19.84 35.98
N VAL A 19 42.00 20.48 36.52
CA VAL A 19 40.82 19.86 37.11
C VAL A 19 39.61 20.45 36.37
N PRO A 20 38.77 19.62 35.70
CA PRO A 20 37.61 20.11 34.97
C PRO A 20 36.71 20.97 35.87
N GLN A 21 36.39 22.16 35.40
CA GLN A 21 35.51 23.09 36.09
C GLN A 21 34.06 22.87 35.64
N PRO A 22 33.07 23.08 36.52
CA PRO A 22 31.67 23.06 36.12
C PRO A 22 31.34 24.28 35.25
N PHE A 23 30.51 24.09 34.22
CA PHE A 23 29.91 25.16 33.42
C PHE A 23 28.39 24.94 33.28
N GLU A 24 27.67 25.97 32.84
CA GLU A 24 26.22 25.93 32.63
C GLU A 24 25.86 25.11 31.38
N GLU A 25 25.72 23.79 31.55
CA GLU A 25 25.39 22.87 30.45
C GLU A 25 24.04 23.20 29.77
N ASN A 26 23.07 23.70 30.54
CA ASN A 26 21.76 24.07 30.00
C ASN A 26 21.85 25.24 29.01
N GLU A 27 22.67 26.25 29.31
CA GLU A 27 22.92 27.36 28.38
C GLU A 27 23.67 26.91 27.14
N PHE A 28 24.63 25.99 27.28
CA PHE A 28 25.34 25.41 26.13
C PHE A 28 24.39 24.62 25.20
N ILE A 29 23.51 23.81 25.78
CA ILE A 29 22.50 23.03 25.03
C ILE A 29 21.51 23.98 24.33
N ASP A 30 21.01 25.00 25.02
CA ASP A 30 20.08 25.98 24.44
C ASP A 30 20.74 26.78 23.30
N ALA A 31 21.97 27.25 23.50
CA ALA A 31 22.75 27.93 22.47
C ALA A 31 22.99 27.04 21.23
N SER A 32 23.27 25.76 21.45
CA SER A 32 23.44 24.77 20.36
C SER A 32 22.14 24.52 19.60
N ARG A 33 21.01 24.41 20.31
CA ARG A 33 19.68 24.24 19.72
C ARG A 33 19.29 25.44 18.85
N LEU A 34 19.57 26.65 19.31
CA LEU A 34 19.29 27.88 18.57
C LEU A 34 20.06 27.97 17.23
N VAL A 35 21.27 27.37 17.14
CA VAL A 35 22.00 27.28 15.87
C VAL A 35 21.27 26.35 14.89
N TYR A 36 20.84 25.17 15.35
CA TYR A 36 20.07 24.23 14.52
C TYR A 36 18.75 24.85 14.04
N ASP A 37 17.99 25.46 14.96
CA ASP A 37 16.73 26.11 14.63
C ASP A 37 16.94 27.26 13.63
N GLY A 38 17.99 28.07 13.81
CA GLY A 38 18.35 29.14 12.87
C GLY A 38 18.70 28.62 11.47
N VAL A 39 19.52 27.58 11.34
CA VAL A 39 19.85 26.97 10.03
C VAL A 39 18.61 26.37 9.37
N ARG A 40 17.74 25.72 10.15
CA ARG A 40 16.48 25.16 9.66
C ARG A 40 15.56 26.25 9.13
N ASP A 41 15.45 27.37 9.83
CA ASP A 41 14.57 28.48 9.45
C ASP A 41 15.10 29.22 8.22
N ILE A 42 16.43 29.36 8.08
CA ILE A 42 17.05 29.85 6.83
C ILE A 42 16.72 28.91 5.67
N ARG A 43 16.87 27.59 5.85
CA ARG A 43 16.54 26.61 4.81
C ARG A 43 15.07 26.70 4.40
N LYS A 44 14.15 26.82 5.36
CA LYS A 44 12.72 27.01 5.08
C LYS A 44 12.46 28.31 4.31
N ALA A 45 13.07 29.42 4.71
CA ALA A 45 12.91 30.71 4.03
C ALA A 45 13.45 30.67 2.59
N VAL A 46 14.60 30.06 2.36
CA VAL A 46 15.18 29.89 1.02
C VAL A 46 14.28 29.03 0.13
N LEU A 47 13.73 27.93 0.66
CA LEU A 47 12.83 27.05 -0.09
C LEU A 47 11.46 27.68 -0.37
N MET A 48 11.00 28.61 0.48
CA MET A 48 9.73 29.35 0.26
C MET A 48 9.83 30.41 -0.85
N ILE A 49 11.03 30.83 -1.24
CA ILE A 49 11.25 31.88 -2.25
C ILE A 49 11.50 31.27 -3.66
N ARG A 50 11.80 29.96 -3.76
CA ARG A 50 11.99 29.27 -5.05
C ARG A 50 10.66 28.97 -5.73
N THR A 51 10.59 29.23 -7.03
CA THR A 51 9.44 28.80 -7.86
C THR A 51 9.55 27.31 -8.19
N PRO A 52 8.43 26.60 -8.45
CA PRO A 52 8.44 25.16 -8.76
C PRO A 52 9.36 24.76 -9.93
N GLU A 53 9.62 25.69 -10.85
CA GLU A 53 10.45 25.51 -12.04
C GLU A 53 11.96 25.45 -11.73
N GLU A 54 12.41 26.07 -10.63
CA GLU A 54 13.82 26.02 -10.20
C GLU A 54 14.17 24.76 -9.38
N LEU A 55 13.16 23.95 -9.02
CA LEU A 55 13.35 22.67 -8.31
C LEU A 55 13.57 21.49 -9.26
N GLU A 56 13.35 21.68 -10.57
CA GLU A 56 13.51 20.62 -11.58
C GLU A 56 14.98 20.47 -12.03
N ASP A 57 15.80 21.53 -11.95
CA ASP A 57 17.17 21.59 -12.50
C ASP A 57 18.24 20.91 -11.61
N ASP A 58 17.94 20.66 -10.33
CA ASP A 58 18.85 19.90 -9.43
C ASP A 58 18.70 18.36 -9.59
N SER A 59 17.86 17.89 -10.52
CA SER A 59 17.59 16.45 -10.71
C SER A 59 18.51 15.74 -11.71
N ASP A 60 19.42 16.46 -12.37
CA ASP A 60 20.19 15.93 -13.51
C ASP A 60 21.64 15.48 -13.18
N PHE A 61 21.99 15.32 -11.90
CA PHE A 61 23.34 14.92 -11.47
C PHE A 61 23.47 13.61 -10.68
N GLU A 62 22.43 12.78 -10.59
CA GLU A 62 22.54 11.45 -9.95
C GLU A 62 22.29 10.29 -10.93
N GLN A 63 23.16 10.20 -11.94
CA GLN A 63 23.35 8.98 -12.71
C GLN A 63 24.84 8.65 -12.76
N GLU A 64 25.46 8.37 -11.61
CA GLU A 64 26.74 7.65 -11.57
C GLU A 64 26.93 6.98 -10.20
N ASP A 65 27.41 5.74 -10.25
CA ASP A 65 27.62 4.77 -9.18
C ASP A 65 27.91 5.33 -7.77
N TYR A 66 26.98 5.13 -6.84
CA TYR A 66 27.26 5.17 -5.40
C TYR A 66 26.77 3.89 -4.70
N ASP A 67 27.55 2.82 -4.90
CA ASP A 67 27.64 1.70 -3.95
C ASP A 67 28.73 1.98 -2.89
N VAL A 68 28.92 3.25 -2.50
CA VAL A 68 29.77 3.63 -1.36
C VAL A 68 28.90 3.76 -0.12
N ARG A 69 28.50 2.62 0.41
CA ARG A 69 28.12 2.51 1.83
C ARG A 69 29.30 2.99 2.66
N SER A 70 29.14 4.08 3.42
CA SER A 70 29.96 4.35 4.60
C SER A 70 29.86 3.14 5.55
N ARG A 71 30.94 2.37 5.64
CA ARG A 71 31.04 1.11 6.43
C ARG A 71 31.20 1.33 7.93
N THR A 72 30.60 2.38 8.50
CA THR A 72 30.65 2.66 9.95
C THR A 72 29.30 2.59 10.66
N SER A 73 28.22 2.27 9.96
CA SER A 73 26.94 1.96 10.61
C SER A 73 26.90 0.48 11.01
N VAL A 74 27.17 0.22 12.30
CA VAL A 74 26.66 -0.97 12.96
C VAL A 74 25.15 -0.94 12.79
N GLN A 75 24.58 -1.95 12.13
CA GLN A 75 23.14 -2.16 12.06
C GLN A 75 22.66 -2.51 13.47
N THR A 76 22.31 -1.50 14.26
CA THR A 76 21.54 -1.69 15.48
C THR A 76 20.09 -1.90 15.12
N GLU A 77 19.47 -2.95 15.66
CA GLU A 77 18.07 -3.34 15.44
C GLU A 77 17.08 -2.20 15.78
N ASP A 78 17.53 -1.20 16.55
CA ASP A 78 16.78 0.01 16.94
C ASP A 78 16.42 0.94 15.77
N ASP A 79 17.12 0.87 14.63
CA ASP A 79 16.92 1.80 13.50
C ASP A 79 15.63 1.50 12.68
N GLN A 80 14.89 0.46 13.05
CA GLN A 80 13.60 0.09 12.44
C GLN A 80 12.38 0.62 13.18
N LEU A 81 12.54 1.07 14.43
CA LEU A 81 11.44 1.56 15.25
C LEU A 81 11.37 3.09 15.14
N ILE A 82 10.23 3.61 14.72
CA ILE A 82 9.96 5.04 14.74
C ILE A 82 9.33 5.34 16.11
N ALA A 83 9.99 6.17 16.93
CA ALA A 83 9.52 6.47 18.30
C ALA A 83 9.26 5.22 19.17
N GLY A 84 10.07 4.16 19.02
CA GLY A 84 9.93 2.91 19.78
C GLY A 84 8.79 1.99 19.31
N GLN A 85 8.12 2.31 18.20
CA GLN A 85 7.05 1.51 17.61
C GLN A 85 7.35 1.17 16.15
N SER A 86 6.79 0.06 15.66
CA SER A 86 6.84 -0.25 14.22
C SER A 86 6.07 0.80 13.42
N ALA A 87 6.52 1.12 12.20
CA ALA A 87 5.82 2.08 11.33
C ALA A 87 4.34 1.71 11.11
N ARG A 88 4.01 0.43 11.00
CA ARG A 88 2.62 -0.06 10.93
C ARG A 88 1.80 0.31 12.17
N ALA A 89 2.39 0.21 13.36
CA ALA A 89 1.69 0.54 14.62
C ALA A 89 1.38 2.04 14.71
N ILE A 90 2.24 2.89 14.15
CA ILE A 90 2.00 4.32 14.00
C ILE A 90 0.83 4.58 13.05
N MET A 91 0.81 3.92 11.88
CA MET A 91 -0.33 4.00 10.96
C MET A 91 -1.65 3.55 11.61
N ALA A 92 -1.61 2.57 12.51
CA ALA A 92 -2.79 2.11 13.26
C ALA A 92 -3.29 3.14 14.29
N GLN A 93 -2.44 4.06 14.74
CA GLN A 93 -2.74 5.09 15.74
C GLN A 93 -3.13 6.44 15.13
N LEU A 94 -3.16 6.55 13.80
CA LEU A 94 -3.58 7.79 13.12
C LEU A 94 -4.93 8.32 13.62
N PRO A 95 -5.13 9.65 13.60
CA PRO A 95 -6.42 10.27 13.90
C PRO A 95 -7.55 9.69 13.03
N GLN A 96 -8.77 9.70 13.56
CA GLN A 96 -9.92 9.11 12.87
C GLN A 96 -10.22 9.77 11.53
N GLU A 97 -9.99 11.09 11.40
CA GLU A 97 -10.16 11.82 10.15
C GLU A 97 -9.19 11.34 9.06
N GLU A 98 -7.91 11.16 9.40
CA GLU A 98 -6.89 10.65 8.48
C GLU A 98 -7.17 9.20 8.07
N LYS A 99 -7.57 8.37 9.02
CA LYS A 99 -8.01 6.99 8.75
C LYS A 99 -9.18 6.93 7.78
N ALA A 100 -10.13 7.87 7.88
CA ALA A 100 -11.26 7.94 6.96
C ALA A 100 -10.80 8.27 5.53
N LYS A 101 -9.89 9.24 5.37
CA LYS A 101 -9.29 9.59 4.07
C LYS A 101 -8.51 8.42 3.45
N ILE A 102 -7.73 7.70 4.25
CA ILE A 102 -7.03 6.48 3.81
C ILE A 102 -8.04 5.40 3.40
N ALA A 103 -9.10 5.19 4.18
CA ALA A 103 -10.12 4.19 3.88
C ALA A 103 -10.84 4.47 2.55
N GLU A 104 -11.14 5.73 2.24
CA GLU A 104 -11.72 6.14 0.96
C GLU A 104 -10.80 5.81 -0.22
N GLN A 105 -9.51 6.15 -0.14
CA GLN A 105 -8.54 5.82 -1.19
C GLN A 105 -8.37 4.31 -1.37
N VAL A 106 -8.39 3.56 -0.26
CA VAL A 106 -8.32 2.10 -0.32
C VAL A 106 -9.57 1.52 -0.98
N GLU A 107 -10.77 2.06 -0.75
CA GLU A 107 -11.97 1.57 -1.43
C GLU A 107 -11.89 1.77 -2.95
N ILE A 108 -11.36 2.91 -3.41
CA ILE A 108 -11.12 3.15 -4.84
C ILE A 108 -10.09 2.15 -5.39
N PHE A 109 -9.04 1.84 -4.65
CA PHE A 109 -8.09 0.79 -5.01
C PHE A 109 -8.74 -0.60 -5.10
N HIS A 110 -9.63 -0.94 -4.16
CA HIS A 110 -10.37 -2.21 -4.15
C HIS A 110 -11.26 -2.39 -5.39
N GLN A 111 -11.79 -1.30 -5.96
CA GLN A 111 -12.53 -1.35 -7.22
C GLN A 111 -11.63 -1.79 -8.39
N GLU A 112 -10.41 -1.26 -8.50
CA GLU A 112 -9.45 -1.71 -9.51
C GLU A 112 -8.99 -3.14 -9.27
N LYS A 113 -8.76 -3.53 -8.02
CA LYS A 113 -8.44 -4.90 -7.64
C LYS A 113 -9.55 -5.88 -8.06
N SER A 114 -10.82 -5.50 -7.88
CA SER A 114 -11.97 -6.32 -8.29
C SER A 114 -12.02 -6.53 -9.81
N LYS A 115 -11.59 -5.54 -10.61
CA LYS A 115 -11.44 -5.71 -12.06
C LYS A 115 -10.33 -6.69 -12.41
N LEU A 116 -9.21 -6.67 -11.69
CA LEU A 116 -8.14 -7.64 -11.88
C LEU A 116 -8.59 -9.04 -11.51
N ASP A 117 -9.21 -9.23 -10.35
CA ASP A 117 -9.77 -10.52 -9.94
C ASP A 117 -10.69 -11.11 -11.00
N ALA A 118 -11.63 -10.31 -11.51
CA ALA A 118 -12.57 -10.72 -12.54
C ALA A 118 -11.87 -11.09 -13.86
N GLU A 119 -10.77 -10.42 -14.18
CA GLU A 119 -9.98 -10.73 -15.37
C GLU A 119 -9.16 -12.02 -15.19
N VAL A 120 -8.40 -12.14 -14.11
CA VAL A 120 -7.53 -13.30 -13.88
C VAL A 120 -8.32 -14.57 -13.56
N ALA A 121 -9.54 -14.46 -13.02
CA ALA A 121 -10.39 -15.62 -12.71
C ALA A 121 -10.86 -16.39 -13.96
N LYS A 122 -10.80 -15.77 -15.14
CA LYS A 122 -11.15 -16.41 -16.42
C LYS A 122 -10.10 -17.43 -16.85
N TRP A 123 -8.88 -17.31 -16.36
CA TRP A 123 -7.70 -17.98 -16.90
C TRP A 123 -7.17 -19.03 -15.93
N ASP A 124 -6.86 -20.20 -16.46
CA ASP A 124 -5.94 -21.16 -15.83
C ASP A 124 -4.52 -20.59 -15.93
N ASP A 125 -3.81 -20.58 -14.82
CA ASP A 125 -2.46 -20.02 -14.72
C ASP A 125 -1.35 -21.03 -15.05
N SER A 126 -1.73 -22.29 -15.30
CA SER A 126 -0.81 -23.37 -15.70
C SER A 126 -0.15 -23.07 -17.06
N GLY A 127 1.10 -22.59 -17.02
CA GLY A 127 1.86 -22.19 -18.22
C GLY A 127 1.54 -20.77 -18.70
N ASN A 128 1.00 -19.90 -17.83
CA ASN A 128 0.77 -18.49 -18.13
C ASN A 128 1.39 -17.60 -17.05
N ASP A 129 2.69 -17.32 -17.20
CA ASP A 129 3.43 -16.50 -16.25
C ASP A 129 2.92 -15.05 -16.18
N ILE A 130 2.26 -14.53 -17.21
CA ILE A 130 1.62 -13.20 -17.15
C ILE A 130 0.51 -13.19 -16.09
N ILE A 131 -0.32 -14.24 -16.03
CA ILE A 131 -1.37 -14.36 -15.01
C ILE A 131 -0.78 -14.57 -13.61
N VAL A 132 0.27 -15.41 -13.49
CA VAL A 132 0.96 -15.63 -12.21
C VAL A 132 1.56 -14.34 -11.68
N LEU A 133 2.26 -13.58 -12.52
CA LEU A 133 2.85 -12.29 -12.17
C LEU A 133 1.78 -11.26 -11.82
N ALA A 134 0.65 -11.22 -12.54
CA ALA A 134 -0.46 -10.33 -12.21
C ALA A 134 -1.03 -10.60 -10.81
N LYS A 135 -1.24 -11.89 -10.46
CA LYS A 135 -1.66 -12.29 -9.12
C LYS A 135 -0.62 -11.94 -8.05
N GLN A 136 0.66 -12.17 -8.33
CA GLN A 136 1.77 -11.81 -7.43
C GLN A 136 1.80 -10.30 -7.16
N MET A 137 1.77 -9.47 -8.20
CA MET A 137 1.75 -8.01 -8.07
C MET A 137 0.51 -7.53 -7.32
N CYS A 138 -0.66 -8.12 -7.58
CA CYS A 138 -1.90 -7.83 -6.85
C CYS A 138 -1.76 -8.09 -5.34
N MET A 139 -1.21 -9.25 -4.97
CA MET A 139 -1.02 -9.62 -3.57
C MET A 139 -0.12 -8.62 -2.84
N ILE A 140 1.02 -8.27 -3.44
CA ILE A 140 1.96 -7.34 -2.81
C ILE A 140 1.35 -5.92 -2.71
N MET A 141 0.63 -5.44 -3.73
CA MET A 141 -0.07 -4.16 -3.66
C MET A 141 -1.16 -4.13 -2.56
N MET A 142 -1.86 -5.26 -2.34
CA MET A 142 -2.78 -5.41 -1.21
C MET A 142 -2.05 -5.31 0.14
N GLU A 143 -0.89 -5.94 0.30
CA GLU A 143 -0.09 -5.85 1.53
C GLU A 143 0.39 -4.41 1.80
N MET A 144 0.82 -3.70 0.76
CA MET A 144 1.25 -2.31 0.85
C MET A 144 0.10 -1.34 1.20
N THR A 145 -1.10 -1.57 0.65
CA THR A 145 -2.30 -0.77 0.99
C THR A 145 -2.90 -1.15 2.34
N ASP A 146 -2.68 -2.36 2.83
CA ASP A 146 -3.04 -2.75 4.19
C ASP A 146 -2.10 -2.15 5.24
N PHE A 147 -0.82 -1.98 4.90
CA PHE A 147 0.16 -1.28 5.74
C PHE A 147 -0.28 0.16 6.06
N THR A 148 -0.81 0.89 5.07
CA THR A 148 -1.30 2.27 5.30
C THR A 148 -2.50 2.33 6.23
N ARG A 149 -3.19 1.21 6.44
CA ARG A 149 -4.29 1.07 7.41
C ARG A 149 -3.82 0.58 8.78
N GLY A 150 -2.52 0.40 8.98
CA GLY A 150 -1.94 -0.13 10.21
C GLY A 150 -2.14 -1.64 10.41
N LYS A 151 -2.46 -2.37 9.35
CA LYS A 151 -2.67 -3.83 9.37
C LYS A 151 -1.82 -4.54 8.30
N GLY A 152 -2.02 -5.84 8.16
CA GLY A 152 -1.27 -6.65 7.20
C GLY A 152 0.11 -7.06 7.70
N PRO A 153 0.90 -7.72 6.82
CA PRO A 153 2.14 -8.40 7.21
C PRO A 153 3.36 -7.47 7.29
N LEU A 154 3.36 -6.34 6.58
CA LEU A 154 4.49 -5.40 6.56
C LEU A 154 4.53 -4.62 7.88
N LYS A 155 5.67 -4.60 8.58
CA LYS A 155 5.78 -3.97 9.90
C LYS A 155 6.44 -2.60 9.83
N ASN A 156 7.51 -2.51 9.05
CA ASN A 156 8.38 -1.33 9.00
C ASN A 156 8.49 -0.77 7.57
N THR A 157 8.96 0.46 7.43
CA THR A 157 9.17 1.11 6.12
C THR A 157 10.10 0.30 5.22
N SER A 158 11.10 -0.39 5.80
CA SER A 158 11.97 -1.33 5.09
C SER A 158 11.20 -2.44 4.37
N ASP A 159 10.14 -2.99 4.99
CA ASP A 159 9.28 -4.01 4.39
C ASP A 159 8.51 -3.45 3.18
N VAL A 160 8.02 -2.21 3.29
CA VAL A 160 7.31 -1.51 2.21
C VAL A 160 8.24 -1.24 1.02
N ILE A 161 9.48 -0.81 1.29
CA ILE A 161 10.51 -0.62 0.25
C ILE A 161 10.82 -1.95 -0.44
N ASN A 162 10.98 -3.03 0.32
CA ASN A 162 11.23 -4.36 -0.23
C ASN A 162 10.04 -4.89 -1.05
N ALA A 163 8.81 -4.62 -0.62
CA ALA A 163 7.59 -4.92 -1.37
C ALA A 163 7.56 -4.18 -2.72
N ALA A 164 7.90 -2.89 -2.74
CA ALA A 164 7.97 -2.10 -3.97
C ALA A 164 9.04 -2.62 -4.95
N LYS A 165 10.20 -3.06 -4.44
CA LYS A 165 11.25 -3.72 -5.26
C LYS A 165 10.76 -5.03 -5.86
N LYS A 166 10.10 -5.90 -5.07
CA LYS A 166 9.51 -7.15 -5.58
C LYS A 166 8.47 -6.90 -6.67
N ILE A 167 7.67 -5.84 -6.54
CA ILE A 167 6.73 -5.41 -7.59
C ILE A 167 7.47 -4.97 -8.85
N ALA A 168 8.54 -4.17 -8.73
CA ALA A 168 9.33 -3.74 -9.89
C ALA A 168 9.98 -4.93 -10.63
N GLU A 169 10.50 -5.91 -9.90
CA GLU A 169 11.04 -7.15 -10.48
C GLU A 169 9.95 -7.96 -11.20
N ALA A 170 8.76 -8.10 -10.61
CA ALA A 170 7.62 -8.75 -11.24
C ALA A 170 7.14 -7.98 -12.49
N GLY A 171 7.08 -6.65 -12.42
CA GLY A 171 6.73 -5.78 -13.54
C GLY A 171 7.73 -5.88 -14.69
N SER A 172 9.04 -5.96 -14.41
CA SER A 172 10.07 -6.18 -15.43
C SER A 172 9.96 -7.56 -16.09
N ARG A 173 9.65 -8.61 -15.32
CA ARG A 173 9.37 -9.95 -15.90
C ARG A 173 8.11 -9.95 -16.76
N MET A 174 7.06 -9.26 -16.34
CA MET A 174 5.82 -9.11 -17.10
C MET A 174 6.07 -8.35 -18.41
N ASP A 175 6.88 -7.28 -18.39
CA ASP A 175 7.28 -6.53 -19.59
C ASP A 175 7.94 -7.45 -20.62
N LYS A 176 8.93 -8.25 -20.21
CA LYS A 176 9.64 -9.17 -21.11
C LYS A 176 8.69 -10.15 -21.81
N LEU A 177 7.79 -10.78 -21.05
CA LEU A 177 6.83 -11.75 -21.59
C LEU A 177 5.82 -11.07 -22.54
N ALA A 178 5.23 -9.96 -22.11
CA ALA A 178 4.24 -9.24 -22.89
C ALA A 178 4.83 -8.61 -24.16
N ARG A 179 6.10 -8.17 -24.12
CA ARG A 179 6.82 -7.67 -25.29
C ARG A 179 7.07 -8.77 -26.31
N ALA A 180 7.44 -9.97 -25.88
CA ALA A 180 7.55 -11.13 -26.77
C ALA A 180 6.20 -11.50 -27.42
N VAL A 181 5.08 -11.37 -26.68
CA VAL A 181 3.73 -11.49 -27.24
C VAL A 181 3.45 -10.37 -28.27
N ALA A 182 3.81 -9.13 -27.95
CA ALA A 182 3.63 -7.99 -28.83
C ALA A 182 4.43 -8.12 -30.14
N ASP A 183 5.62 -8.70 -30.09
CA ASP A 183 6.48 -8.91 -31.27
C ASP A 183 5.96 -9.98 -32.22
N GLN A 184 5.18 -10.93 -31.69
CA GLN A 184 4.46 -11.92 -32.50
C GLN A 184 3.14 -11.36 -33.07
N CYS A 185 2.61 -10.26 -32.53
CA CYS A 185 1.32 -9.72 -32.96
C CYS A 185 1.38 -9.15 -34.39
N PRO A 186 0.61 -9.69 -35.36
CA PRO A 186 0.58 -9.16 -36.72
C PRO A 186 -0.25 -7.87 -36.85
N ASP A 187 -1.09 -7.57 -35.85
CA ASP A 187 -1.98 -6.41 -35.81
C ASP A 187 -1.26 -5.24 -35.13
N SER A 188 -0.91 -4.22 -35.91
CA SER A 188 -0.09 -3.09 -35.44
C SER A 188 -0.78 -2.27 -34.35
N ALA A 189 -2.10 -2.05 -34.45
CA ALA A 189 -2.86 -1.32 -33.44
C ALA A 189 -2.84 -2.05 -32.10
N CYS A 190 -3.15 -3.35 -32.11
CA CYS A 190 -3.09 -4.18 -30.90
C CYS A 190 -1.67 -4.24 -30.30
N LYS A 191 -0.63 -4.27 -31.15
CA LYS A 191 0.76 -4.21 -30.69
C LYS A 191 1.05 -2.88 -29.96
N GLN A 192 0.65 -1.75 -30.53
CA GLN A 192 0.88 -0.43 -29.93
C GLN A 192 0.15 -0.26 -28.59
N ASP A 193 -1.12 -0.71 -28.49
CA ASP A 193 -1.88 -0.66 -27.24
C ASP A 193 -1.17 -1.43 -26.12
N LEU A 194 -0.70 -2.65 -26.43
CA LEU A 194 0.03 -3.48 -25.47
C LEU A 194 1.32 -2.79 -25.00
N LEU A 195 2.13 -2.28 -25.94
CA LEU A 195 3.38 -1.59 -25.60
C LEU A 195 3.15 -0.32 -24.75
N ALA A 196 2.07 0.42 -25.00
CA ALA A 196 1.71 1.58 -24.20
C ALA A 196 1.35 1.19 -22.76
N TYR A 197 0.63 0.08 -22.55
CA TYR A 197 0.34 -0.41 -21.20
C TYR A 197 1.60 -0.90 -20.46
N LEU A 198 2.59 -1.45 -21.17
CA LEU A 198 3.88 -1.81 -20.58
C LEU A 198 4.67 -0.59 -20.10
N GLN A 199 4.68 0.50 -20.87
CA GLN A 199 5.27 1.78 -20.43
C GLN A 199 4.59 2.30 -19.15
N ARG A 200 3.26 2.17 -19.06
CA ARG A 200 2.50 2.54 -17.85
C ARG A 200 2.87 1.67 -16.65
N ILE A 201 3.08 0.37 -16.84
CA ILE A 201 3.58 -0.51 -15.77
C ILE A 201 4.94 0.00 -15.27
N ALA A 202 5.89 0.28 -16.18
CA ALA A 202 7.21 0.78 -15.81
C ALA A 202 7.13 2.09 -15.00
N LEU A 203 6.33 3.06 -15.49
CA LEU A 203 6.08 4.32 -14.80
C LEU A 203 5.51 4.12 -13.39
N TYR A 204 4.44 3.33 -13.24
CA TYR A 204 3.79 3.18 -11.94
C TYR A 204 4.59 2.30 -10.97
N CYS A 205 5.39 1.35 -11.45
CA CYS A 205 6.38 0.66 -10.62
C CYS A 205 7.42 1.64 -10.07
N HIS A 206 7.88 2.60 -10.87
CA HIS A 206 8.80 3.63 -10.44
C HIS A 206 8.17 4.57 -9.40
N GLN A 207 6.96 5.08 -9.67
CA GLN A 207 6.20 5.92 -8.73
C GLN A 207 5.97 5.19 -7.39
N LEU A 208 5.58 3.92 -7.42
CA LEU A 208 5.38 3.12 -6.21
C LEU A 208 6.67 2.96 -5.39
N ASN A 209 7.82 2.80 -6.08
CA ASN A 209 9.13 2.78 -5.42
C ASN A 209 9.47 4.11 -4.76
N ILE A 210 9.22 5.25 -5.42
CA ILE A 210 9.42 6.57 -4.81
C ILE A 210 8.53 6.70 -3.56
N CYS A 211 7.23 6.45 -3.69
CA CYS A 211 6.29 6.53 -2.57
C CYS A 211 6.69 5.63 -1.40
N SER A 212 7.26 4.45 -1.65
CA SER A 212 7.71 3.53 -0.59
C SER A 212 8.88 4.05 0.25
N LYS A 213 9.70 4.95 -0.31
CA LYS A 213 10.89 5.50 0.36
C LYS A 213 10.58 6.76 1.17
N VAL A 214 9.44 7.41 0.92
CA VAL A 214 9.02 8.59 1.69
C VAL A 214 8.69 8.16 3.12
N LYS A 215 9.47 8.66 4.08
CA LYS A 215 9.21 8.43 5.50
C LYS A 215 8.11 9.39 5.98
N ALA A 216 7.12 8.87 6.70
CA ALA A 216 6.20 9.71 7.45
C ALA A 216 6.99 10.38 8.59
N GLU A 217 6.91 11.70 8.72
CA GLU A 217 7.47 12.36 9.89
C GLU A 217 6.48 12.20 11.05
N VAL A 218 7.01 11.85 12.22
CA VAL A 218 6.23 11.65 13.44
C VAL A 218 6.74 12.66 14.44
N GLN A 219 5.89 13.61 14.80
CA GLN A 219 6.15 14.61 15.83
C GLN A 219 5.33 14.24 17.07
N ASN A 220 6.00 14.21 18.23
CA ASN A 220 5.34 13.99 19.50
C ASN A 220 5.27 15.34 20.23
N LEU A 221 4.12 16.01 20.15
CA LEU A 221 3.86 17.24 20.91
C LEU A 221 2.87 16.93 22.03
N GLY A 222 3.34 17.00 23.28
CA GLY A 222 2.45 16.91 24.45
C GLY A 222 1.75 15.56 24.64
N GLY A 223 2.28 14.46 24.10
CA GLY A 223 1.66 13.12 24.16
C GLY A 223 0.66 12.83 23.05
N GLU A 224 0.41 13.80 22.16
CA GLU A 224 -0.36 13.61 20.94
C GLU A 224 0.60 13.33 19.78
N LEU A 225 0.36 12.21 19.08
CA LEU A 225 1.17 11.76 17.96
C LEU A 225 0.69 12.48 16.69
N ILE A 226 1.41 13.51 16.25
CA ILE A 226 1.12 14.20 14.99
C ILE A 226 1.95 13.52 13.90
N VAL A 227 1.27 12.88 12.95
CA VAL A 227 1.92 12.15 11.85
C VAL A 227 1.64 12.88 10.54
N SER A 228 2.67 13.42 9.89
CA SER A 228 2.53 14.04 8.56
C SER A 228 2.45 13.01 7.41
N GLY A 229 2.14 11.76 7.75
CA GLY A 229 2.21 10.60 6.85
C GLY A 229 1.02 10.41 5.92
N LEU A 230 -0.05 11.22 6.04
CA LEU A 230 -1.26 11.07 5.24
C LEU A 230 -0.98 11.21 3.74
N ASP A 231 -0.24 12.24 3.32
CA ASP A 231 0.06 12.49 1.90
C ASP A 231 0.94 11.38 1.31
N SER A 232 1.90 10.88 2.09
CA SER A 232 2.72 9.73 1.71
C SER A 232 1.89 8.46 1.54
N ALA A 233 1.02 8.16 2.52
CA ALA A 233 0.16 6.98 2.49
C ALA A 233 -0.84 7.02 1.33
N THR A 234 -1.50 8.15 1.11
CA THR A 234 -2.46 8.34 0.01
C THR A 234 -1.78 8.28 -1.36
N SER A 235 -0.59 8.87 -1.50
CA SER A 235 0.23 8.76 -2.71
C SER A 235 0.63 7.31 -3.01
N LEU A 236 1.01 6.54 -1.99
CA LEU A 236 1.34 5.12 -2.12
C LEU A 236 0.13 4.31 -2.64
N ILE A 237 -1.06 4.54 -2.07
CA ILE A 237 -2.30 3.87 -2.49
C ILE A 237 -2.65 4.25 -3.94
N GLN A 238 -2.50 5.52 -4.28
CA GLN A 238 -2.82 6.03 -5.61
C GLN A 238 -1.87 5.47 -6.69
N ALA A 239 -0.56 5.36 -6.39
CA ALA A 239 0.40 4.69 -7.25
C ALA A 239 0.05 3.19 -7.42
N ALA A 240 -0.29 2.50 -6.33
CA ALA A 240 -0.71 1.09 -6.39
C ALA A 240 -2.00 0.89 -7.21
N LYS A 241 -2.98 1.79 -7.09
CA LYS A 241 -4.21 1.77 -7.91
C LYS A 241 -3.89 1.90 -9.40
N ASN A 242 -3.06 2.88 -9.75
CA ASN A 242 -2.68 3.12 -11.13
C ASN A 242 -1.94 1.92 -11.73
N LEU A 243 -1.03 1.32 -10.95
CA LEU A 243 -0.35 0.08 -11.34
C LEU A 243 -1.32 -1.09 -11.51
N MET A 244 -2.26 -1.28 -10.57
CA MET A 244 -3.30 -2.31 -10.65
C MET A 244 -4.07 -2.22 -11.97
N ASN A 245 -4.56 -1.03 -12.33
CA ASN A 245 -5.26 -0.82 -13.59
C ASN A 245 -4.37 -1.08 -14.81
N ALA A 246 -3.10 -0.68 -14.80
CA ALA A 246 -2.16 -0.98 -15.88
C ALA A 246 -1.95 -2.49 -16.05
N VAL A 247 -1.84 -3.25 -14.95
CA VAL A 247 -1.75 -4.71 -14.98
C VAL A 247 -3.01 -5.35 -15.59
N VAL A 248 -4.21 -4.89 -15.23
CA VAL A 248 -5.48 -5.37 -15.84
C VAL A 248 -5.47 -5.20 -17.36
N LEU A 249 -5.07 -4.02 -17.83
CA LEU A 249 -5.04 -3.68 -19.25
C LEU A 249 -3.99 -4.51 -20.01
N THR A 250 -2.81 -4.70 -19.42
CA THR A 250 -1.74 -5.54 -20.00
C THR A 250 -2.17 -7.00 -20.13
N VAL A 251 -2.84 -7.58 -19.12
CA VAL A 251 -3.38 -8.95 -19.20
C VAL A 251 -4.37 -9.09 -20.37
N LYS A 252 -5.34 -8.16 -20.47
CA LYS A 252 -6.33 -8.16 -21.55
C LYS A 252 -5.68 -8.00 -22.93
N ALA A 253 -4.80 -7.03 -23.09
CA ALA A 253 -4.14 -6.75 -24.36
C ALA A 253 -3.21 -7.89 -24.79
N SER A 254 -2.53 -8.54 -23.85
CA SER A 254 -1.68 -9.72 -24.13
C SER A 254 -2.49 -10.90 -24.63
N TYR A 255 -3.69 -11.13 -24.08
CA TYR A 255 -4.62 -12.14 -24.62
C TYR A 255 -5.05 -11.80 -26.05
N VAL A 256 -5.51 -10.57 -26.30
CA VAL A 256 -5.95 -10.14 -27.64
C VAL A 256 -4.82 -10.30 -28.66
N ALA A 257 -3.61 -9.82 -28.35
CA ALA A 257 -2.43 -9.95 -29.21
C ALA A 257 -2.10 -11.43 -29.52
N SER A 258 -2.16 -12.30 -28.51
CA SER A 258 -1.91 -13.73 -28.68
C SER A 258 -2.93 -14.40 -29.62
N THR A 259 -4.21 -14.04 -29.52
CA THR A 259 -5.26 -14.58 -30.40
C THR A 259 -5.13 -14.11 -31.85
N LYS A 260 -4.67 -12.87 -32.07
CA LYS A 260 -4.41 -12.33 -33.41
C LYS A 260 -3.31 -13.12 -34.12
N TYR A 261 -2.24 -13.47 -33.40
CA TYR A 261 -1.18 -14.31 -33.93
C TYR A 261 -1.68 -15.70 -34.35
N GLN A 262 -2.42 -16.39 -33.46
CA GLN A 262 -2.99 -17.71 -33.75
C GLN A 262 -3.93 -17.71 -34.97
N LYS A 263 -4.71 -16.64 -35.16
CA LYS A 263 -5.63 -16.52 -36.30
C LYS A 263 -4.91 -16.44 -37.64
N VAL A 264 -3.75 -15.80 -37.70
CA VAL A 264 -3.00 -15.58 -38.96
C VAL A 264 -2.14 -16.78 -39.32
N TYR A 265 -1.44 -17.37 -38.36
CA TYR A 265 -0.44 -18.41 -38.62
C TYR A 265 -0.94 -19.84 -38.32
N GLY A 266 -2.15 -19.97 -37.77
CA GLY A 266 -2.74 -21.25 -37.36
C GLY A 266 -2.14 -21.77 -36.06
N THR A 267 -2.92 -22.57 -35.32
CA THR A 267 -2.50 -23.15 -34.04
C THR A 267 -1.31 -24.11 -34.14
N ALA A 268 -1.07 -24.71 -35.30
CA ALA A 268 0.01 -25.67 -35.54
C ALA A 268 1.38 -25.04 -35.87
N ALA A 269 1.43 -23.77 -36.28
CA ALA A 269 2.71 -23.09 -36.55
C ALA A 269 3.43 -22.62 -35.28
N VAL A 270 2.73 -22.65 -34.14
CA VAL A 270 3.22 -22.18 -32.85
C VAL A 270 3.73 -23.36 -32.04
N ASN A 271 4.88 -23.92 -32.43
CA ASN A 271 5.47 -25.07 -31.72
C ASN A 271 5.74 -24.80 -30.23
N SER A 272 5.76 -23.54 -29.79
CA SER A 272 5.66 -23.14 -28.37
C SER A 272 5.22 -21.67 -28.24
N PRO A 273 3.96 -21.37 -27.85
CA PRO A 273 3.55 -19.99 -27.60
C PRO A 273 4.29 -19.42 -26.37
N VAL A 274 4.54 -18.11 -26.34
CA VAL A 274 5.23 -17.43 -25.22
C VAL A 274 4.50 -17.69 -23.88
N VAL A 275 3.17 -17.69 -23.92
CA VAL A 275 2.28 -18.01 -22.79
C VAL A 275 1.07 -18.80 -23.26
N SER A 276 0.53 -19.67 -22.40
CA SER A 276 -0.66 -20.47 -22.71
C SER A 276 -1.94 -19.80 -22.21
N TRP A 277 -2.87 -19.49 -23.11
CA TRP A 277 -4.20 -18.96 -22.74
C TRP A 277 -5.21 -20.10 -22.67
N LYS A 278 -5.52 -20.55 -21.46
CA LYS A 278 -6.54 -21.59 -21.20
C LYS A 278 -7.63 -21.01 -20.32
N MET A 279 -8.89 -21.14 -20.76
CA MET A 279 -10.01 -20.73 -19.92
C MET A 279 -10.14 -21.69 -18.73
N LYS A 280 -10.34 -21.13 -17.54
CA LYS A 280 -10.69 -21.91 -16.35
C LYS A 280 -12.12 -22.44 -16.51
N ALA A 281 -12.33 -23.72 -16.19
CA ALA A 281 -13.68 -24.28 -16.17
C ALA A 281 -14.55 -23.51 -15.16
N PRO A 282 -15.80 -23.12 -15.52
CA PRO A 282 -16.69 -22.45 -14.58
C PRO A 282 -16.93 -23.33 -13.35
N GLU A 283 -16.63 -22.81 -12.17
CA GLU A 283 -17.00 -23.50 -10.94
C GLU A 283 -18.53 -23.58 -10.87
N LYS A 284 -19.06 -24.79 -10.68
CA LYS A 284 -20.51 -25.00 -10.57
C LYS A 284 -21.00 -24.23 -9.35
N LYS A 285 -21.69 -23.11 -9.58
CA LYS A 285 -22.39 -22.41 -8.49
C LYS A 285 -23.42 -23.39 -7.91
N PRO A 286 -23.47 -23.55 -6.58
CA PRO A 286 -24.50 -24.39 -5.97
C PRO A 286 -25.87 -23.82 -6.34
N LEU A 287 -26.73 -24.63 -6.97
CA LEU A 287 -28.06 -24.23 -7.44
C LEU A 287 -28.96 -23.76 -6.28
N VAL A 288 -28.65 -24.18 -5.06
CA VAL A 288 -29.32 -23.78 -3.83
C VAL A 288 -28.24 -23.26 -2.88
N LYS A 289 -28.41 -22.02 -2.38
CA LYS A 289 -27.62 -21.54 -1.25
C LYS A 289 -27.88 -22.48 -0.09
N ARG A 290 -26.90 -23.31 0.30
CA ARG A 290 -26.93 -23.98 1.59
C ARG A 290 -26.81 -22.87 2.64
N GLU A 291 -27.91 -22.54 3.30
CA GLU A 291 -27.88 -21.68 4.49
C GLU A 291 -26.87 -22.27 5.47
N LYS A 292 -25.97 -21.43 5.98
CA LYS A 292 -25.00 -21.87 6.99
C LYS A 292 -25.77 -22.20 8.27
N PRO A 293 -25.42 -23.27 9.03
CA PRO A 293 -26.06 -23.58 10.31
C PRO A 293 -25.99 -22.43 11.34
N GLU A 294 -25.05 -21.51 11.16
CA GLU A 294 -24.82 -20.35 12.03
C GLU A 294 -25.94 -19.29 11.95
N GLU A 295 -26.70 -19.21 10.85
CA GLU A 295 -27.78 -18.23 10.69
C GLU A 295 -29.06 -18.59 11.48
N PHE A 296 -29.12 -19.78 12.11
CA PHE A 296 -30.28 -20.23 12.89
C PHE A 296 -30.18 -20.01 14.41
N GLN A 297 -29.02 -19.62 14.96
CA GLN A 297 -28.88 -19.54 16.43
C GLN A 297 -29.55 -18.31 17.08
N THR A 298 -30.04 -17.33 16.32
CA THR A 298 -30.60 -16.08 16.90
C THR A 298 -32.12 -15.90 16.73
N ARG A 299 -32.88 -16.93 16.33
CA ARG A 299 -34.34 -16.81 16.24
C ARG A 299 -35.14 -18.02 16.77
N VAL A 300 -34.81 -18.50 17.97
CA VAL A 300 -35.80 -19.20 18.79
C VAL A 300 -36.73 -18.17 19.42
N ARG A 301 -37.85 -17.85 18.75
CA ARG A 301 -38.99 -17.21 19.41
C ARG A 301 -39.45 -18.15 20.52
N ARG A 302 -39.30 -17.72 21.78
CA ARG A 302 -39.90 -18.37 22.96
C ARG A 302 -41.35 -18.72 22.64
N GLY A 303 -41.63 -20.00 22.43
CA GLY A 303 -42.99 -20.51 22.37
C GLY A 303 -43.66 -20.24 23.72
N SER A 304 -44.84 -19.64 23.68
CA SER A 304 -45.68 -19.40 24.86
C SER A 304 -45.87 -20.71 25.62
N GLN A 305 -45.49 -20.74 26.90
CA GLN A 305 -45.69 -21.91 27.76
C GLN A 305 -47.20 -22.19 27.84
N LYS A 306 -47.61 -23.39 27.43
CA LYS A 306 -48.98 -23.87 27.57
C LYS A 306 -49.35 -23.86 29.06
N LYS A 307 -50.17 -22.89 29.49
CA LYS A 307 -50.83 -22.95 30.79
C LYS A 307 -51.86 -24.08 30.74
N HIS A 308 -51.76 -25.01 31.67
CA HIS A 308 -52.74 -26.09 31.85
C HIS A 308 -53.99 -25.51 32.49
N ILE A 309 -55.02 -25.23 31.69
CA ILE A 309 -56.32 -24.74 32.15
C ILE A 309 -57.19 -25.97 32.47
N SER A 310 -57.76 -26.04 33.67
CA SER A 310 -58.61 -27.17 34.05
C SER A 310 -59.93 -27.14 33.27
N PRO A 311 -60.50 -28.29 32.87
CA PRO A 311 -61.72 -28.33 32.06
C PRO A 311 -62.92 -27.59 32.69
N VAL A 312 -62.98 -27.51 34.02
CA VAL A 312 -64.05 -26.83 34.76
C VAL A 312 -63.94 -25.29 34.63
N GLN A 313 -62.73 -24.75 34.51
CA GLN A 313 -62.52 -23.31 34.29
C GLN A 313 -62.93 -22.89 32.88
N ALA A 314 -62.63 -23.70 31.86
CA ALA A 314 -63.02 -23.42 30.48
C ALA A 314 -64.56 -23.44 30.27
N LEU A 315 -65.27 -24.26 31.03
CA LEU A 315 -66.74 -24.34 30.98
C LEU A 315 -67.45 -23.21 31.75
N SER A 316 -66.74 -22.50 32.63
CA SER A 316 -67.30 -21.38 33.40
C SER A 316 -67.29 -20.05 32.62
N GLU A 317 -66.48 -19.95 31.57
CA GLU A 317 -66.43 -18.79 30.66
C GLU A 317 -67.56 -18.80 29.63
N PHE A 318 -68.29 -19.91 29.50
CA PHE A 318 -69.46 -20.03 28.63
C PHE A 318 -70.75 -19.82 29.43
N LYS A 319 -71.03 -18.56 29.79
CA LYS A 319 -72.40 -18.14 30.16
C LYS A 319 -72.96 -17.18 29.12
N ALA A 320 -74.19 -17.49 28.74
CA ALA A 320 -74.96 -16.94 27.64
C ALA A 320 -75.00 -15.40 27.62
N MET A 321 -74.86 -14.82 26.43
CA MET A 321 -75.32 -13.46 26.16
C MET A 321 -76.84 -13.47 26.27
N ASP A 322 -77.36 -12.92 27.36
CA ASP A 322 -78.76 -12.53 27.42
C ASP A 322 -78.98 -11.38 26.43
N SER A 323 -79.79 -11.67 25.43
CA SER A 323 -80.33 -10.79 24.41
C SER A 323 -81.28 -9.75 25.02
N PHE A 324 -81.10 -8.47 24.66
CA PHE A 324 -82.13 -7.57 24.10
C PHE A 324 -81.45 -6.35 23.47
#